data_AF-A0AAP4BUN6-F1
#
_entry.id   AF-A0AAP4BUN6-F1
#
_cell.length_a   1.000
_cell.length_b   1.000
_cell.length_c   1.000
_cell.angle_alpha   90.00
_cell.angle_beta   90.00
_cell.angle_gamma   90.00
#
_symmetry.space_group_name_H-M   'P 1'
#
loop_
_entity.id
_entity.type
_entity.pdbx_description
1 polymer ?
#
loop_
_entity_poly.entity_id
_entity_poly.type
_entity_poly.pdbx_seq_one_letter_code
_entity_poly.pdbx_strand_id
1 'polypeptide(L)' 'MNYQAKNLHPNAFEADHYHPRSTHPELTLDMHNLRPAHVSCNRSRGTKQPQTNLGPTTTNW' A
#
# COMPACT_ATOMS: atom_id res chain seq x y z
N MET A 1 1.19 19.79 -10.93
CA MET A 1 1.66 18.41 -11.15
C MET A 1 3.03 18.51 -11.83
N ASN A 2 4.10 17.95 -11.25
CA ASN A 2 5.45 18.03 -11.83
C ASN A 2 5.68 16.85 -12.78
N TYR A 3 5.72 17.13 -14.08
CA TYR A 3 5.90 16.13 -15.15
C TYR A 3 7.35 15.61 -15.30
N GLN A 4 8.31 16.15 -14.53
CA GLN A 4 9.72 15.75 -14.54
C GLN A 4 10.11 14.84 -13.36
N ALA A 5 9.15 14.44 -12.52
CA ALA A 5 9.41 13.57 -11.39
C ALA A 5 10.01 12.23 -11.89
N LYS A 6 11.16 11.83 -11.34
CA LYS A 6 11.78 10.53 -11.65
C LYS A 6 10.79 9.39 -11.41
N ASN A 7 10.81 8.39 -12.28
CA ASN A 7 10.16 7.11 -12.04
C ASN A 7 10.55 6.60 -10.65
N LEU A 8 9.57 6.07 -9.90
CA LEU A 8 9.72 5.60 -8.51
C LEU A 8 9.95 6.69 -7.45
N HIS A 9 9.47 7.92 -7.70
CA HIS A 9 9.40 8.92 -6.63
C HIS A 9 8.70 8.32 -5.39
N PRO A 10 9.17 8.56 -4.15
CA PRO A 10 8.61 7.94 -2.94
C PRO A 10 7.09 8.10 -2.80
N ASN A 11 6.56 9.25 -3.23
CA ASN A 11 5.11 9.56 -3.22
C ASN A 11 4.42 9.27 -4.57
N ALA A 12 5.07 8.58 -5.49
CA ALA A 12 4.41 8.11 -6.70
C ALA A 12 3.40 7.02 -6.34
N PHE A 13 2.37 6.89 -7.16
CA PHE A 13 1.37 5.84 -7.04
C PHE A 13 1.97 4.47 -7.41
N GLU A 14 1.60 3.45 -6.64
CA GLU A 14 1.84 2.04 -6.92
C GLU A 14 0.59 1.24 -6.54
N ALA A 15 0.20 0.29 -7.39
CA ALA A 15 -0.89 -0.62 -7.10
C ALA A 15 -0.40 -1.69 -6.10
N ASP A 16 -1.01 -1.71 -4.93
CA ASP A 16 -0.62 -2.58 -3.84
C ASP A 16 -1.65 -3.70 -3.65
N HIS A 17 -1.19 -4.91 -3.35
CA HIS A 17 -2.05 -6.05 -3.06
C HIS A 17 -2.44 -6.10 -1.57
N TYR A 18 -3.74 -6.09 -1.29
CA TYR A 18 -4.25 -6.27 0.08
C TYR A 18 -3.81 -7.62 0.67
N HIS A 19 -3.98 -8.69 -0.12
CA HIS A 19 -3.45 -10.02 0.09
C HIS A 19 -2.15 -10.21 -0.73
N PRO A 20 -1.00 -10.43 -0.09
CA PRO A 20 0.27 -10.57 -0.80
C PRO A 20 0.25 -11.68 -1.84
N ARG A 21 0.86 -11.43 -3.01
CA ARG A 21 1.02 -12.42 -4.07
C ARG A 21 1.72 -13.71 -3.62
N SER A 22 2.58 -13.62 -2.61
CA SER A 22 3.29 -14.77 -2.05
C SER A 22 2.36 -15.78 -1.37
N THR A 23 1.21 -15.32 -0.84
CA THR A 23 0.24 -16.17 -0.14
C THR A 23 -1.04 -16.39 -0.94
N HIS A 24 -1.42 -15.43 -1.78
CA HIS A 24 -2.65 -15.48 -2.60
C HIS A 24 -2.34 -15.13 -4.06
N PRO A 25 -1.57 -15.97 -4.78
CA PRO A 25 -1.19 -15.71 -6.17
C PRO A 25 -2.39 -15.62 -7.12
N GLU A 26 -3.49 -16.32 -6.82
CA GLU A 26 -4.75 -16.29 -7.55
C GLU A 26 -5.43 -14.91 -7.53
N LEU A 27 -5.19 -14.10 -6.50
CA LEU A 27 -5.74 -12.75 -6.35
C LEU A 27 -4.86 -11.66 -6.98
N THR A 28 -3.81 -12.02 -7.73
CA THR A 28 -2.85 -11.04 -8.29
C THR A 28 -3.53 -10.01 -9.20
N LEU A 29 -4.49 -10.48 -10.01
CA LEU A 29 -5.19 -9.67 -11.01
C LEU A 29 -6.61 -9.31 -10.56
N ASP A 30 -7.02 -9.71 -9.36
CA ASP A 30 -8.32 -9.33 -8.83
C ASP A 30 -8.31 -7.85 -8.46
N MET A 31 -9.18 -7.08 -9.10
CA MET A 31 -9.31 -5.65 -8.87
C MET A 31 -9.69 -5.32 -7.42
N HIS A 32 -10.38 -6.22 -6.72
CA HIS A 32 -10.73 -6.04 -5.30
C HIS A 32 -9.52 -6.24 -4.38
N ASN A 33 -8.48 -6.91 -4.86
CA ASN A 33 -7.23 -7.09 -4.13
C ASN A 33 -6.26 -5.91 -4.34
N LEU A 34 -6.53 -4.99 -5.28
CA LEU A 34 -5.68 -3.84 -5.57
C LEU A 34 -6.11 -2.62 -4.75
N ARG A 35 -5.16 -1.95 -4.11
CA ARG A 35 -5.36 -0.69 -3.39
C ARG A 35 -4.34 0.37 -3.80
N PRO A 36 -4.72 1.67 -3.74
CA PRO A 36 -3.77 2.75 -3.99
C PRO A 36 -2.77 2.87 -2.84
N ALA A 37 -1.48 2.86 -3.16
CA ALA A 37 -0.42 3.14 -2.20
C ALA A 37 0.67 4.04 -2.79
N HIS A 38 1.43 4.70 -1.93
CA HIS A 38 2.70 5.29 -2.34
C HIS A 38 3.76 4.20 -2.54
N VAL A 39 4.70 4.41 -3.45
CA VAL A 39 5.86 3.51 -3.65
C VAL A 39 6.61 3.27 -2.34
N SER A 40 6.83 4.30 -1.54
CA SER A 40 7.51 4.18 -0.24
C SER A 40 6.74 3.33 0.76
N CYS A 41 5.43 3.57 0.90
CA CYS A 41 4.55 2.85 1.81
C CYS A 41 4.40 1.38 1.40
N ASN A 42 4.24 1.11 0.11
CA ASN A 42 4.09 -0.24 -0.42
C ASN A 42 5.34 -1.08 -0.15
N ARG A 43 6.52 -0.53 -0.51
CA ARG A 43 7.82 -1.18 -0.26
C ARG A 43 8.12 -1.37 1.22
N SER A 44 7.77 -0.38 2.06
CA SER A 44 7.96 -0.47 3.51
C SER A 44 7.10 -1.58 4.14
N ARG A 45 5.87 -1.76 3.67
CA ARG A 45 5.00 -2.85 4.13
C ARG A 45 5.53 -4.22 3.70
N GLY A 46 5.93 -4.37 2.44
CA GLY A 46 6.28 -5.67 1.86
C GLY A 46 5.11 -6.66 1.98
N THR A 47 5.36 -7.86 2.49
CA THR A 47 4.34 -8.91 2.69
C THR A 47 3.62 -8.83 4.05
N LYS A 48 3.93 -7.82 4.88
CA LYS A 48 3.34 -7.68 6.21
C LYS A 48 1.89 -7.22 6.11
N GLN A 49 1.11 -7.55 7.14
CA GLN A 49 -0.24 -7.00 7.28
C GLN A 49 -0.17 -5.47 7.34
N PRO A 50 -1.19 -4.75 6.79
CA PRO A 50 -1.23 -3.31 6.89
C PRO A 50 -1.19 -2.89 8.36
N GLN A 51 -0.17 -2.13 8.73
CA GLN A 51 -0.13 -1.52 10.05
C GLN A 51 -1.18 -0.40 10.06
N THR A 52 -2.33 -0.67 10.65
CA THR A 52 -3.25 0.38 11.07
C THR A 52 -2.60 1.08 12.26
N ASN A 53 -1.67 2.01 11.98
CA ASN A 53 -1.26 3.01 12.95
C ASN A 53 -2.40 4.02 13.12
N LEU A 54 -3.56 3.51 13.56
CA LEU A 54 -4.54 4.33 14.25
C LEU A 54 -3.78 4.78 15.50
N GLY A 55 -3.48 6.08 15.59
CA GLY A 55 -2.92 6.66 16.81
C GLY A 55 -3.77 6.28 18.03
N PRO A 56 -3.31 6.57 19.26
CA PRO A 56 -4.07 6.22 20.45
C PRO A 56 -5.50 6.76 20.31
N THR A 57 -6.48 5.87 20.47
CA THR A 57 -7.90 6.23 20.44
C THR A 57 -8.14 7.24 21.56
N THR A 58 -8.25 8.53 21.22
CA THR A 58 -8.52 9.58 22.19
C THR A 58 -10.01 9.63 22.43
N THR A 59 -10.55 8.69 23.22
CA THR A 59 -11.83 8.92 23.89
C THR A 59 -11.96 8.07 25.15
N ASN A 60 -11.79 8.70 26.31
CA ASN A 60 -12.38 8.25 27.56
C ASN A 60 -13.67 9.07 27.69
N TRP A 61 -14.82 8.45 27.41
CA TRP A 61 -16.13 9.03 27.72
C TRP A 61 -16.45 8.79 29.19
#